data_AF-A0A967KKR8-F1
#
_entry.id   AF-A0A967KKR8-F1
#
_cell.length_a   1.000
_cell.length_b   1.000
_cell.length_c   1.000
_cell.angle_alpha   90.00
_cell.angle_beta   90.00
_cell.angle_gamma   90.00
#
_symmetry.space_group_name_H-M   'P 1'
#
loop_
_entity.id
_entity.type
_entity.pdbx_description
1 polymer ?
#
loop_
_entity_poly.entity_id
_entity_poly.type
_entity_poly.pdbx_seq_one_letter_code
_entity_poly.pdbx_strand_id
1 'polypeptide(L)'
;MNTEGQNYQAGDFLDYTPATARVAGEIVQVAGLGAMCATAIAANKKGAAQVKGVIKVRAAGVVGNEGDPVWWDENGNPYGGTAGAGAATTVASSGDFLLGSLAAALGATDGECKVRLNEYPADRPAWPNRVHETKSANYTVDTEDTGKVIHVDTDAKVITLPAIAAGLIDIVIVNDGADGTVAVNISPNSVDKIMGPDIAGTDNKDLINTKATAKRGDFVHLSGNHADGWFVTAMRGIWATET
;
A
#
# COMPACT_ATOMS: atom_id res chain seq x y z
N MET A 1 -7.26 -45.07 14.02
CA MET A 1 -6.84 -44.20 12.90
C MET A 1 -6.03 -43.09 13.51
N ASN A 2 -4.74 -42.97 13.18
CA ASN A 2 -3.98 -41.79 13.59
C ASN A 2 -4.50 -40.64 12.71
N THR A 3 -5.19 -39.69 13.31
CA THR A 3 -5.68 -38.52 12.59
C THR A 3 -4.50 -37.70 12.10
N GLU A 4 -4.45 -37.43 10.79
CA GLU A 4 -3.36 -36.71 10.12
C GLU A 4 -3.28 -35.22 10.51
N GLY A 5 -4.35 -34.69 11.11
CA GLY A 5 -4.41 -33.33 11.59
C GLY A 5 -5.42 -33.18 12.72
N GLN A 6 -5.20 -32.18 13.55
CA GLN A 6 -6.11 -31.77 14.62
C GLN A 6 -6.22 -30.24 14.59
N ASN A 7 -7.42 -29.71 14.81
CA ASN A 7 -7.59 -28.28 14.96
C ASN A 7 -6.88 -27.83 16.26
N TYR A 8 -5.87 -26.97 16.14
CA TYR A 8 -5.07 -26.51 17.27
C TYR A 8 -5.67 -25.26 17.95
N GLN A 9 -6.26 -24.34 17.18
CA GLN A 9 -6.87 -23.10 17.69
C GLN A 9 -7.88 -22.51 16.69
N ALA A 10 -8.85 -21.72 17.17
CA ALA A 10 -9.79 -20.99 16.31
C ALA A 10 -9.07 -19.81 15.61
N GLY A 11 -9.39 -19.58 14.33
CA GLY A 11 -8.56 -18.82 13.40
C GLY A 11 -8.51 -17.28 13.55
N ASP A 12 -9.23 -16.69 14.51
CA ASP A 12 -9.19 -15.23 14.71
C ASP A 12 -8.04 -14.78 15.62
N PHE A 13 -7.45 -15.73 16.36
CA PHE A 13 -6.34 -15.51 17.28
C PHE A 13 -5.19 -16.47 16.98
N LEU A 14 -3.97 -15.98 17.16
CA LEU A 14 -2.74 -16.75 17.07
C LEU A 14 -2.01 -16.72 18.41
N ASP A 15 -1.62 -17.90 18.90
CA ASP A 15 -0.72 -18.04 20.03
C ASP A 15 0.55 -17.18 19.85
N TYR A 16 0.83 -16.34 20.85
CA TYR A 16 1.93 -15.38 20.83
C TYR A 16 2.65 -15.34 22.17
N THR A 17 3.97 -15.52 22.16
CA THR A 17 4.83 -15.42 23.35
C THR A 17 5.84 -14.30 23.13
N PRO A 18 5.58 -13.08 23.62
CA PRO A 18 6.45 -11.95 23.39
C PRO A 18 7.69 -12.02 24.29
N ALA A 19 8.83 -11.54 23.79
CA ALA A 19 10.07 -11.43 24.57
C ALA A 19 9.94 -10.35 25.68
N THR A 20 9.21 -9.27 25.38
CA THR A 20 8.86 -8.19 26.31
C THR A 20 7.38 -8.25 26.67
N ALA A 21 6.99 -7.66 27.81
CA ALA A 21 5.57 -7.59 28.15
C ALA A 21 4.84 -6.67 27.15
N ARG A 22 3.62 -7.06 26.78
CA ARG A 22 2.73 -6.31 25.88
C ARG A 22 1.48 -5.89 26.62
N VAL A 23 0.95 -4.73 26.29
CA VAL A 23 -0.30 -4.20 26.88
C VAL A 23 -1.51 -4.57 26.04
N ALA A 24 -2.70 -4.53 26.64
CA ALA A 24 -3.94 -4.72 25.90
C ALA A 24 -4.13 -3.58 24.88
N GLY A 25 -4.52 -3.92 23.66
CA GLY A 25 -4.67 -3.00 22.53
C GLY A 25 -3.38 -2.71 21.77
N GLU A 26 -2.23 -3.24 22.21
CA GLU A 26 -0.96 -3.04 21.51
C GLU A 26 -0.96 -3.75 20.15
N ILE A 27 -0.52 -3.05 19.11
CA ILE A 27 -0.37 -3.59 17.76
C ILE A 27 1.02 -4.21 17.63
N VAL A 28 1.08 -5.43 17.11
CA VAL A 28 2.31 -6.21 16.98
C VAL A 28 2.30 -6.98 15.66
N GLN A 29 3.47 -7.40 15.21
CA GLN A 29 3.59 -8.36 14.12
C GLN A 29 3.78 -9.78 14.69
N VAL A 30 2.95 -10.73 14.27
CA VAL A 30 3.02 -12.14 14.69
C VAL A 30 3.04 -13.03 13.47
N ALA A 31 4.12 -13.80 13.30
CA ALA A 31 4.30 -14.69 12.15
C ALA A 31 4.11 -14.00 10.78
N GLY A 32 4.54 -12.73 10.68
CA GLY A 32 4.41 -11.91 9.48
C GLY A 32 3.05 -11.22 9.29
N LEU A 33 2.07 -11.48 10.17
CA LEU A 33 0.74 -10.88 10.14
C LEU A 33 0.65 -9.69 11.10
N GLY A 34 -0.10 -8.67 10.71
CA GLY A 34 -0.50 -7.61 11.63
C GLY A 34 -1.48 -8.14 12.66
N ALA A 35 -1.26 -7.85 13.93
CA ALA A 35 -2.05 -8.39 15.03
C ALA A 35 -2.25 -7.38 16.16
N MET A 36 -3.26 -7.60 16.99
CA MET A 36 -3.52 -6.82 18.20
C MET A 36 -3.52 -7.72 19.44
N CYS A 37 -2.81 -7.33 20.49
CA CYS A 37 -2.90 -7.98 21.80
C CYS A 37 -4.25 -7.65 22.45
N ALA A 38 -5.26 -8.52 22.33
CA ALA A 38 -6.59 -8.27 22.89
C ALA A 38 -6.59 -8.17 24.43
N THR A 39 -5.62 -8.80 25.08
CA THR A 39 -5.33 -8.70 26.51
C THR A 39 -3.84 -8.45 26.73
N ALA A 40 -3.45 -8.00 27.92
CA ALA A 40 -2.05 -7.86 28.26
C ALA A 40 -1.36 -9.23 28.30
N ILE A 41 -0.14 -9.31 27.77
CA ILE A 41 0.65 -10.54 27.69
C ILE A 41 1.97 -10.30 28.40
N ALA A 42 2.26 -11.06 29.45
CA ALA A 42 3.53 -10.95 30.17
C ALA A 42 4.70 -11.46 29.32
N ALA A 43 5.89 -10.88 29.55
CA ALA A 43 7.13 -11.32 28.92
C ALA A 43 7.35 -12.83 29.12
N ASN A 44 7.73 -13.53 28.05
CA ASN A 44 8.01 -14.96 28.05
C ASN A 44 6.84 -15.84 28.52
N LYS A 45 5.61 -15.33 28.46
CA LYS A 45 4.38 -16.09 28.72
C LYS A 45 3.56 -16.21 27.45
N LYS A 46 2.97 -17.38 27.25
CA LYS A 46 2.05 -17.63 26.15
C LYS A 46 0.76 -16.83 26.38
N GLY A 47 0.46 -15.94 25.45
CA GLY A 47 -0.84 -15.30 25.28
C GLY A 47 -1.37 -15.53 23.87
N ALA A 48 -2.30 -14.70 23.43
CA ALA A 48 -2.85 -14.75 22.09
C ALA A 48 -3.00 -13.34 21.52
N ALA A 49 -2.68 -13.18 20.23
CA ALA A 49 -2.90 -11.94 19.49
C ALA A 49 -4.01 -12.15 18.46
N GLN A 50 -4.91 -11.17 18.34
CA GLN A 50 -5.96 -11.16 17.33
C GLN A 50 -5.34 -10.87 15.96
N VAL A 51 -5.54 -11.77 14.99
CA VAL A 51 -4.99 -11.67 13.63
C VAL A 51 -6.07 -11.50 12.56
N LYS A 52 -7.35 -11.57 12.94
CA LYS A 52 -8.49 -11.41 12.03
C LYS A 52 -9.62 -10.62 12.68
N GLY A 53 -10.53 -10.11 11.85
CA GLY A 53 -11.69 -9.33 12.26
C GLY A 53 -11.42 -7.84 12.24
N VAL A 54 -12.37 -7.05 12.74
CA VAL A 54 -12.27 -5.59 12.73
C VAL A 54 -11.77 -5.10 14.09
N ILE A 55 -10.65 -4.39 14.08
CA ILE A 55 -10.14 -3.66 15.25
C ILE A 55 -10.34 -2.16 15.09
N LYS A 56 -10.37 -1.44 16.21
CA LYS A 56 -10.30 0.03 16.23
C LYS A 56 -8.95 0.42 16.80
N VAL A 57 -8.21 1.24 16.07
CA VAL A 57 -6.82 1.60 16.38
C VAL A 57 -6.60 3.09 16.17
N ARG A 58 -5.66 3.68 16.90
CA ARG A 58 -5.26 5.07 16.71
C ARG A 58 -4.71 5.28 15.30
N ALA A 59 -5.13 6.36 14.66
CA ALA A 59 -4.75 6.69 13.29
C ALA A 59 -3.92 7.98 13.24
N ALA A 60 -3.00 8.06 12.29
CA ALA A 60 -2.32 9.29 11.92
C ALA A 60 -3.30 10.30 11.31
N GLY A 61 -2.86 11.54 11.12
CA GLY A 61 -3.64 12.59 10.46
C GLY A 61 -3.73 12.40 8.93
N VAL A 62 -4.32 11.28 8.49
CA VAL A 62 -4.38 10.86 7.09
C VAL A 62 -5.82 10.58 6.66
N VAL A 63 -6.07 10.61 5.36
CA VAL A 63 -7.36 10.26 4.77
C VAL A 63 -7.33 8.87 4.15
N GLY A 64 -8.48 8.23 4.05
CA GLY A 64 -8.61 6.97 3.34
C GLY A 64 -10.06 6.59 3.06
N ASN A 65 -10.23 5.77 2.03
CA ASN A 65 -11.48 5.15 1.64
C ASN A 65 -11.60 3.74 2.22
N GLU A 66 -12.82 3.23 2.31
CA GLU A 66 -13.03 1.83 2.66
C GLU A 66 -12.29 0.89 1.67
N GLY A 67 -11.58 -0.09 2.23
CA GLY A 67 -10.79 -1.06 1.48
C GLY A 67 -9.35 -0.64 1.21
N ASP A 68 -8.96 0.60 1.49
CA ASP A 68 -7.57 1.04 1.31
C ASP A 68 -6.64 0.28 2.27
N PRO A 69 -5.40 -0.04 1.84
CA PRO A 69 -4.41 -0.68 2.70
C PRO A 69 -4.08 0.21 3.89
N VAL A 70 -3.95 -0.41 5.06
CA VAL A 70 -3.55 0.24 6.30
C VAL A 70 -2.27 -0.39 6.80
N TRP A 71 -1.31 0.48 7.07
CA TRP A 71 0.01 0.15 7.61
C TRP A 71 0.09 0.59 9.06
N TRP A 72 0.91 -0.11 9.84
CA TRP A 72 1.26 0.28 11.19
C TRP A 72 2.68 0.86 11.19
N ASP A 73 2.78 2.14 11.50
CA ASP A 73 4.03 2.83 11.81
C ASP A 73 4.25 2.76 13.33
N GLU A 74 5.25 2.00 13.77
CA GLU A 74 5.54 1.79 15.20
C GLU A 74 5.99 3.08 15.90
N ASN A 75 6.53 4.03 15.15
CA ASN A 75 6.99 5.33 15.63
C ASN A 75 6.08 6.48 15.17
N GLY A 76 4.90 6.14 14.65
CA GLY A 76 3.94 7.07 14.09
C GLY A 76 3.34 8.03 15.11
N ASN A 77 2.82 9.13 14.59
CA ASN A 77 2.18 10.19 15.38
C ASN A 77 0.66 10.13 15.20
N PRO A 78 -0.09 9.54 16.16
CA PRO A 78 -1.54 9.50 16.08
C PRO A 78 -2.15 10.90 16.19
N TYR A 79 -3.18 11.18 15.38
CA TYR A 79 -3.88 12.46 15.41
C TYR A 79 -4.56 12.66 16.77
N GLY A 80 -4.24 13.77 17.44
CA GLY A 80 -4.73 14.09 18.79
C GLY A 80 -4.22 13.14 19.89
N GLY A 81 -3.18 12.34 19.62
CA GLY A 81 -2.57 11.42 20.58
C GLY A 81 -1.13 11.81 20.95
N THR A 82 -0.43 10.87 21.60
CA THR A 82 0.98 11.03 21.98
C THR A 82 1.88 10.76 20.79
N ALA A 83 2.75 11.72 20.45
CA ALA A 83 3.75 11.55 19.39
C ALA A 83 4.67 10.35 19.65
N GLY A 84 4.99 9.59 18.61
CA GLY A 84 5.85 8.40 18.68
C GLY A 84 5.23 7.19 19.37
N ALA A 85 3.93 7.20 19.67
CA ALA A 85 3.24 6.07 20.31
C ALA A 85 2.79 4.98 19.32
N GLY A 86 3.06 5.18 18.03
CA GLY A 86 2.60 4.34 16.94
C GLY A 86 1.23 4.77 16.41
N ALA A 87 1.05 4.64 15.09
CA ALA A 87 -0.18 5.05 14.42
C ALA A 87 -0.48 4.20 13.18
N ALA A 88 -1.76 3.91 12.98
CA ALA A 88 -2.24 3.36 11.72
C ALA A 88 -2.24 4.47 10.65
N THR A 89 -1.75 4.16 9.46
CA THR A 89 -1.61 5.09 8.34
C THR A 89 -2.04 4.44 7.03
N THR A 90 -2.63 5.22 6.12
CA THR A 90 -2.92 4.83 4.74
C THR A 90 -1.77 5.18 3.79
N VAL A 91 -0.74 5.86 4.30
CA VAL A 91 0.48 6.21 3.56
C VAL A 91 1.56 5.23 3.98
N ALA A 92 2.02 4.41 3.05
CA ALA A 92 3.06 3.41 3.29
C ALA A 92 4.45 4.04 3.35
N SER A 93 5.26 3.62 4.30
CA SER A 93 6.68 3.97 4.43
C SER A 93 7.57 2.76 4.67
N SER A 94 8.87 2.93 4.47
CA SER A 94 9.87 1.91 4.85
C SER A 94 9.86 1.71 6.36
N GLY A 95 9.78 0.44 6.80
CA GLY A 95 9.73 0.07 8.21
C GLY A 95 8.31 -0.16 8.73
N ASP A 96 7.28 0.29 8.02
CA ASP A 96 5.90 -0.03 8.37
C ASP A 96 5.58 -1.49 8.03
N PHE A 97 4.68 -2.10 8.78
CA PHE A 97 4.12 -3.40 8.42
C PHE A 97 2.63 -3.30 8.11
N LEU A 98 2.20 -4.13 7.16
CA LEU A 98 0.82 -4.14 6.72
C LEU A 98 -0.09 -4.71 7.81
N LEU A 99 -1.12 -3.95 8.20
CA LEU A 99 -2.05 -4.31 9.26
C LEU A 99 -3.33 -4.93 8.69
N GLY A 100 -3.81 -4.41 7.55
CA GLY A 100 -5.08 -4.81 6.97
C GLY A 100 -5.62 -3.80 5.97
N SER A 101 -6.94 -3.72 5.86
CA SER A 101 -7.63 -2.70 5.07
C SER A 101 -8.63 -1.89 5.90
N LEU A 102 -8.90 -0.65 5.50
CA LEU A 102 -9.91 0.19 6.12
C LEU A 102 -11.29 -0.47 6.03
N ALA A 103 -11.95 -0.65 7.18
CA ALA A 103 -13.31 -1.17 7.28
C ALA A 103 -14.37 -0.11 6.99
N ALA A 104 -13.98 1.18 7.00
CA ALA A 104 -14.79 2.35 6.68
C ALA A 104 -13.84 3.50 6.30
N ALA A 105 -14.38 4.54 5.64
CA ALA A 105 -13.61 5.74 5.33
C ALA A 105 -13.01 6.38 6.60
N LEU A 106 -11.85 7.01 6.42
CA LEU A 106 -11.07 7.70 7.44
C LEU A 106 -10.87 9.16 7.03
N GLY A 107 -11.27 10.09 7.89
CA GLY A 107 -10.94 11.50 7.79
C GLY A 107 -9.63 11.85 8.50
N ALA A 108 -8.95 12.89 8.02
CA ALA A 108 -7.66 13.35 8.56
C ALA A 108 -7.68 13.75 10.04
N THR A 109 -8.87 13.93 10.63
CA THR A 109 -9.05 14.36 12.02
C THR A 109 -9.77 13.33 12.89
N ASP A 110 -10.04 12.13 12.39
CA ASP A 110 -10.84 11.14 13.13
C ASP A 110 -10.09 10.57 14.34
N GLY A 111 -8.74 10.54 14.31
CA GLY A 111 -7.87 10.08 15.41
C GLY A 111 -7.91 8.57 15.68
N GLU A 112 -8.88 7.85 15.14
CA GLU A 112 -9.01 6.40 15.19
C GLU A 112 -9.58 5.89 13.86
N CYS A 113 -9.13 4.72 13.41
CA CYS A 113 -9.67 4.04 12.24
C CYS A 113 -10.12 2.61 12.60
N LYS A 114 -10.94 2.02 11.72
CA LYS A 114 -11.36 0.61 11.83
C LYS A 114 -10.63 -0.19 10.76
N VAL A 115 -9.95 -1.26 11.16
CA VAL A 115 -9.11 -2.05 10.25
C VAL A 115 -9.59 -3.50 10.24
N ARG A 116 -9.84 -4.04 9.05
CA ARG A 116 -10.02 -5.49 8.82
C ARG A 116 -8.64 -6.12 8.80
N LEU A 117 -8.26 -6.80 9.88
CA LEU A 117 -6.93 -7.37 10.02
C LEU A 117 -6.64 -8.41 8.94
N ASN A 118 -5.52 -8.22 8.23
CA ASN A 118 -5.02 -9.12 7.20
C ASN A 118 -6.02 -9.48 6.08
N GLU A 119 -7.05 -8.65 5.88
CA GLU A 119 -8.03 -8.80 4.81
C GLU A 119 -7.86 -7.64 3.82
N TYR A 120 -7.71 -7.97 2.53
CA TYR A 120 -7.45 -7.00 1.47
C TYR A 120 -8.40 -7.25 0.31
N PRO A 121 -9.05 -6.21 -0.22
CA PRO A 121 -9.90 -6.37 -1.38
C PRO A 121 -9.03 -6.52 -2.65
N ALA A 122 -9.41 -7.42 -3.55
CA ALA A 122 -8.62 -7.73 -4.74
C ALA A 122 -8.50 -6.54 -5.71
N ASP A 123 -9.43 -5.58 -5.66
CA ASP A 123 -9.38 -4.37 -6.50
C ASP A 123 -8.41 -3.31 -5.96
N ARG A 124 -7.96 -3.40 -4.70
CA ARG A 124 -6.93 -2.53 -4.13
C ARG A 124 -5.83 -3.39 -3.52
N PRO A 125 -5.01 -4.04 -4.36
CA PRO A 125 -3.94 -4.89 -3.86
C PRO A 125 -2.97 -4.05 -3.02
N ALA A 126 -2.57 -4.58 -1.86
CA ALA A 126 -1.64 -3.90 -0.97
C ALA A 126 -0.16 -4.12 -1.36
N TRP A 127 0.12 -4.97 -2.36
CA TRP A 127 1.45 -5.40 -2.78
C TRP A 127 2.43 -5.72 -1.62
N PRO A 128 2.04 -6.55 -0.64
CA PRO A 128 2.79 -6.74 0.61
C PRO A 128 4.24 -7.26 0.46
N ASN A 129 4.58 -7.79 -0.72
CA ASN A 129 5.92 -8.31 -1.02
C ASN A 129 6.80 -7.31 -1.80
N ARG A 130 6.37 -6.04 -1.88
CA ARG A 130 7.11 -4.96 -2.55
C ARG A 130 7.50 -3.88 -1.55
N VAL A 131 8.54 -3.12 -1.89
CA VAL A 131 8.91 -1.91 -1.15
C VAL A 131 8.02 -0.77 -1.60
N HIS A 132 7.48 0.00 -0.66
CA HIS A 132 6.60 1.13 -0.95
C HIS A 132 7.33 2.45 -0.73
N GLU A 133 7.10 3.41 -1.63
CA GLU A 133 7.68 4.74 -1.54
C GLU A 133 6.67 5.79 -2.01
N THR A 134 6.49 6.84 -1.21
CA THR A 134 5.58 7.95 -1.55
C THR A 134 6.33 9.10 -2.21
N LYS A 135 5.76 9.66 -3.27
CA LYS A 135 6.29 10.78 -4.04
C LYS A 135 5.26 11.91 -4.12
N SER A 136 5.59 13.03 -3.48
CA SER A 136 4.79 14.28 -3.52
C SER A 136 5.31 15.32 -4.52
N ALA A 137 6.33 14.95 -5.30
CA ALA A 137 6.98 15.78 -6.31
C ALA A 137 7.20 14.98 -7.60
N ASN A 138 7.57 15.69 -8.68
CA ASN A 138 8.03 15.02 -9.90
C ASN A 138 9.21 14.10 -9.57
N TYR A 139 9.25 12.95 -10.23
CA TYR A 139 10.24 11.92 -9.93
C TYR A 139 10.69 11.22 -11.20
N THR A 140 12.00 11.01 -11.32
CA THR A 140 12.58 10.19 -12.39
C THR A 140 12.87 8.83 -11.81
N VAL A 141 12.24 7.80 -12.38
CA VAL A 141 12.48 6.41 -12.02
C VAL A 141 13.89 6.00 -12.44
N ASP A 142 14.54 5.18 -11.61
CA ASP A 142 15.82 4.57 -11.94
C ASP A 142 15.81 3.06 -11.68
N THR A 143 16.98 2.42 -11.81
CA THR A 143 17.12 0.98 -11.61
C THR A 143 16.84 0.55 -10.17
N GLU A 144 17.10 1.42 -9.17
CA GLU A 144 16.88 1.12 -7.75
C GLU A 144 15.39 1.04 -7.41
N ASP A 145 14.52 1.57 -8.27
CA ASP A 145 13.07 1.46 -8.11
C ASP A 145 12.50 0.12 -8.56
N THR A 146 13.29 -0.75 -9.19
CA THR A 146 12.83 -2.06 -9.63
C THR A 146 12.26 -2.88 -8.47
N GLY A 147 11.02 -3.33 -8.62
CA GLY A 147 10.26 -4.07 -7.62
C GLY A 147 9.46 -3.20 -6.65
N LYS A 148 9.58 -1.87 -6.71
CA LYS A 148 8.85 -0.94 -5.82
C LYS A 148 7.41 -0.69 -6.27
N VAL A 149 6.64 -0.16 -5.32
CA VAL A 149 5.36 0.53 -5.54
C VAL A 149 5.58 2.01 -5.23
N ILE A 150 5.39 2.86 -6.24
CA ILE A 150 5.49 4.31 -6.12
C ILE A 150 4.09 4.89 -5.96
N HIS A 151 3.83 5.45 -4.78
CA HIS A 151 2.58 6.12 -4.44
C HIS A 151 2.69 7.61 -4.77
N VAL A 152 1.82 8.12 -5.63
CA VAL A 152 1.77 9.54 -5.99
C VAL A 152 0.58 10.18 -5.29
N ASP A 153 0.86 11.04 -4.32
CA ASP A 153 -0.16 11.59 -3.39
C ASP A 153 -0.59 13.03 -3.73
N THR A 154 0.10 13.66 -4.67
CA THR A 154 -0.05 15.09 -4.97
C THR A 154 -0.47 15.31 -6.43
N ASP A 155 -1.31 16.32 -6.66
CA ASP A 155 -1.87 16.63 -7.98
C ASP A 155 -0.82 17.04 -9.02
N ALA A 156 -1.04 16.60 -10.26
CA ALA A 156 -0.29 16.98 -11.45
C ALA A 156 1.22 16.73 -11.31
N LYS A 157 1.59 15.55 -10.81
CA LYS A 157 2.99 15.10 -10.78
C LYS A 157 3.30 14.22 -11.97
N VAL A 158 4.52 14.38 -12.44
CA VAL A 158 5.08 13.62 -13.55
C VAL A 158 6.06 12.59 -12.99
N ILE A 159 5.80 11.33 -13.28
CA ILE A 159 6.72 10.22 -13.07
C ILE A 159 7.39 9.93 -14.41
N THR A 160 8.66 10.30 -14.53
CA THR A 160 9.44 10.11 -15.75
C THR A 160 10.11 8.75 -15.73
N LEU A 161 9.81 7.94 -16.74
CA LEU A 161 10.42 6.63 -16.94
C LEU A 161 11.76 6.80 -17.70
N PRO A 162 12.79 6.03 -17.33
CA PRO A 162 14.04 6.04 -18.08
C PRO A 162 13.87 5.41 -19.46
N ALA A 163 14.87 5.61 -20.33
CA ALA A 163 14.92 4.91 -21.60
C ALA A 163 15.02 3.39 -21.35
N ILE A 164 14.39 2.56 -22.17
CA ILE A 164 14.47 1.09 -22.02
C ILE A 164 15.93 0.58 -22.05
N ALA A 165 16.81 1.25 -22.81
CA ALA A 165 18.23 0.94 -22.84
C ALA A 165 18.94 1.09 -21.48
N ALA A 166 18.32 1.71 -20.48
CA ALA A 166 18.86 1.91 -19.14
C ALA A 166 18.72 0.68 -18.23
N GLY A 167 17.93 -0.33 -18.59
CA GLY A 167 17.82 -1.60 -17.84
C GLY A 167 16.41 -2.16 -17.75
N LEU A 168 16.30 -3.40 -17.28
CA LEU A 168 15.03 -4.08 -17.03
C LEU A 168 14.44 -3.62 -15.69
N ILE A 169 13.46 -2.72 -15.77
CA ILE A 169 12.76 -2.18 -14.59
C ILE A 169 11.33 -2.72 -14.54
N ASP A 170 10.86 -3.08 -13.34
CA ASP A 170 9.50 -3.52 -13.06
C ASP A 170 8.94 -2.69 -11.91
N ILE A 171 7.93 -1.86 -12.15
CA ILE A 171 7.43 -0.92 -11.15
C ILE A 171 5.91 -0.84 -11.16
N VAL A 172 5.33 -0.54 -10.01
CA VAL A 172 3.92 -0.18 -9.89
C VAL A 172 3.82 1.29 -9.55
N ILE A 173 3.00 2.04 -10.27
CA ILE A 173 2.69 3.44 -9.96
C ILE A 173 1.22 3.50 -9.54
N VAL A 174 0.96 4.10 -8.39
CA VAL A 174 -0.37 4.18 -7.76
C VAL A 174 -0.75 5.64 -7.57
N ASN A 175 -1.98 5.99 -7.95
CA ASN A 175 -2.58 7.26 -7.55
C ASN A 175 -3.13 7.14 -6.13
N ASP A 176 -2.45 7.77 -5.19
CA ASP A 176 -2.78 7.81 -3.78
C ASP A 176 -3.35 9.17 -3.35
N GLY A 177 -3.80 9.96 -4.33
CA GLY A 177 -4.53 11.18 -4.09
C GLY A 177 -5.99 10.94 -3.68
N ALA A 178 -6.71 12.03 -3.36
CA ALA A 178 -8.15 11.95 -3.13
C ALA A 178 -8.92 11.82 -4.45
N ASP A 179 -10.03 11.08 -4.42
CA ASP A 179 -10.87 10.81 -5.59
C ASP A 179 -11.28 12.10 -6.32
N GLY A 180 -11.10 12.14 -7.64
CA GLY A 180 -11.47 13.29 -8.45
C GLY A 180 -10.53 14.50 -8.33
N THR A 181 -9.45 14.43 -7.54
CA THR A 181 -8.63 15.61 -7.19
C THR A 181 -7.17 15.56 -7.65
N VAL A 182 -6.62 14.37 -7.90
CA VAL A 182 -5.20 14.18 -8.22
C VAL A 182 -5.06 13.50 -9.57
N ALA A 183 -4.39 14.17 -10.50
CA ALA A 183 -3.87 13.54 -11.72
C ALA A 183 -2.46 13.00 -11.51
N VAL A 184 -2.19 11.82 -12.08
CA VAL A 184 -0.85 11.22 -12.16
C VAL A 184 -0.49 11.06 -13.63
N ASN A 185 0.63 11.65 -14.03
CA ASN A 185 1.14 11.59 -15.39
C ASN A 185 2.41 10.74 -15.41
N ILE A 186 2.47 9.79 -16.33
CA ILE A 186 3.63 8.90 -16.50
C ILE A 186 4.21 9.14 -17.88
N SER A 187 5.42 9.67 -17.93
CA SER A 187 6.08 10.07 -19.17
C SER A 187 7.17 9.06 -19.54
N PRO A 188 7.12 8.44 -20.74
CA PRO A 188 8.25 7.65 -21.23
C PRO A 188 9.43 8.55 -21.64
N ASN A 189 10.57 7.95 -21.92
CA ASN A 189 11.63 8.63 -22.65
C ASN A 189 11.11 9.09 -24.03
N SER A 190 11.69 10.16 -24.59
CA SER A 190 11.26 10.74 -25.86
C SER A 190 11.29 9.80 -27.07
N VAL A 191 12.08 8.71 -27.02
CA VAL A 191 12.13 7.69 -28.08
C VAL A 191 11.36 6.41 -27.72
N ASP A 192 10.73 6.37 -26.56
CA ASP A 192 9.97 5.23 -26.08
C ASP A 192 8.48 5.58 -26.00
N LYS A 193 7.64 4.53 -26.02
CA LYS A 193 6.19 4.61 -25.82
C LYS A 193 5.76 3.78 -24.62
N ILE A 194 4.55 4.04 -24.13
CA ILE A 194 3.86 3.19 -23.17
C ILE A 194 2.76 2.43 -23.93
N MET A 195 2.77 1.10 -23.84
CA MET A 195 1.84 0.19 -24.53
C MET A 195 1.15 -0.73 -23.53
N GLY A 196 0.00 -1.30 -23.89
CA GLY A 196 -0.76 -2.13 -22.95
C GLY A 196 -2.13 -2.56 -23.45
N PRO A 197 -3.00 -3.08 -22.57
CA PRO A 197 -4.36 -3.45 -22.92
C PRO A 197 -5.10 -2.24 -23.51
N ASP A 198 -5.50 -2.35 -24.78
CA ASP A 198 -6.15 -1.29 -25.57
C ASP A 198 -5.35 0.03 -25.68
N ILE A 199 -4.03 -0.03 -25.49
CA ILE A 199 -3.09 1.10 -25.62
C ILE A 199 -2.01 0.71 -26.63
N ALA A 200 -2.14 1.17 -27.88
CA ALA A 200 -1.16 0.88 -28.93
C ALA A 200 0.20 1.59 -28.71
N GLY A 201 0.20 2.67 -27.94
CA GLY A 201 1.36 3.50 -27.64
C GLY A 201 1.80 4.40 -28.80
N THR A 202 2.35 5.56 -28.45
CA THR A 202 3.01 6.49 -29.38
C THR A 202 4.20 7.07 -28.64
N ASP A 203 5.31 7.28 -29.34
CA ASP A 203 6.55 7.75 -28.71
C ASP A 203 6.32 9.11 -28.05
N ASN A 204 6.96 9.32 -26.89
CA ASN A 204 6.88 10.58 -26.16
C ASN A 204 5.44 11.00 -25.81
N LYS A 205 4.56 10.04 -25.50
CA LYS A 205 3.20 10.30 -25.03
C LYS A 205 2.98 9.77 -23.63
N ASP A 206 2.42 10.63 -22.77
CA ASP A 206 2.12 10.27 -21.40
C ASP A 206 1.00 9.24 -21.32
N LEU A 207 1.06 8.42 -20.28
CA LEU A 207 -0.08 7.68 -19.75
C LEU A 207 -0.60 8.40 -18.51
N ILE A 208 -1.86 8.82 -18.52
CA ILE A 208 -2.41 9.79 -17.56
C ILE A 208 -3.62 9.19 -16.84
N ASN A 209 -3.58 9.09 -15.52
CA ASN A 209 -4.79 8.86 -14.72
C ASN A 209 -5.51 10.18 -14.55
N THR A 210 -6.56 10.39 -15.35
CA THR A 210 -7.16 11.72 -15.48
C THR A 210 -7.87 12.15 -14.20
N LYS A 211 -7.64 13.41 -13.79
CA LYS A 211 -8.12 13.96 -12.51
C LYS A 211 -9.58 13.64 -12.18
N ALA A 212 -10.49 13.85 -13.14
CA ALA A 212 -11.92 13.70 -12.90
C ALA A 212 -12.37 12.25 -12.67
N THR A 213 -11.64 11.27 -13.21
CA THR A 213 -11.95 9.85 -13.09
C THR A 213 -11.10 9.13 -12.06
N ALA A 214 -10.00 9.77 -11.64
CA ALA A 214 -9.02 9.21 -10.73
C ALA A 214 -9.68 8.82 -9.40
N LYS A 215 -9.39 7.60 -8.96
CA LYS A 215 -9.72 7.12 -7.63
C LYS A 215 -8.45 6.71 -6.90
N ARG A 216 -8.48 6.86 -5.58
CA ARG A 216 -7.41 6.34 -4.71
C ARG A 216 -7.21 4.85 -4.95
N GLY A 217 -5.96 4.46 -5.16
CA GLY A 217 -5.55 3.10 -5.49
C GLY A 217 -5.74 2.73 -6.96
N ASP A 218 -6.06 3.67 -7.87
CA ASP A 218 -5.86 3.44 -9.30
C ASP A 218 -4.37 3.21 -9.55
N PHE A 219 -4.03 2.25 -10.40
CA PHE A 219 -2.62 1.89 -10.60
C PHE A 219 -2.32 1.42 -12.01
N VAL A 220 -1.04 1.47 -12.35
CA VAL A 220 -0.46 0.81 -13.51
C VAL A 220 0.81 0.07 -13.08
N HIS A 221 0.93 -1.19 -13.50
CA HIS A 221 2.13 -1.99 -13.37
C HIS A 221 2.84 -1.99 -14.72
N LEU A 222 4.07 -1.47 -14.73
CA LEU A 222 4.89 -1.28 -15.92
C LEU A 222 6.12 -2.16 -15.89
N SER A 223 6.46 -2.74 -17.04
CA SER A 223 7.68 -3.49 -17.28
C SER A 223 8.46 -2.89 -18.44
N GLY A 224 9.75 -2.64 -18.22
CA GLY A 224 10.70 -2.14 -19.22
C GLY A 224 11.39 -3.24 -20.03
N ASN A 225 10.72 -4.36 -20.29
CA ASN A 225 11.31 -5.53 -20.96
C ASN A 225 10.86 -5.69 -22.44
N HIS A 226 10.60 -4.57 -23.14
CA HIS A 226 10.21 -4.58 -24.54
C HIS A 226 11.05 -3.59 -25.35
N ALA A 227 11.46 -3.98 -26.56
CA ALA A 227 12.42 -3.21 -27.37
C ALA A 227 11.95 -1.79 -27.72
N ASP A 228 10.65 -1.61 -27.90
CA ASP A 228 10.05 -0.34 -28.35
C ASP A 228 9.49 0.52 -27.20
N GLY A 229 9.69 0.16 -25.93
CA GLY A 229 9.18 0.96 -24.81
C GLY A 229 8.64 0.14 -23.64
N TRP A 230 7.82 0.79 -22.82
CA TRP A 230 7.25 0.24 -21.60
C TRP A 230 5.95 -0.51 -21.88
N PHE A 231 5.75 -1.64 -21.20
CA PHE A 231 4.54 -2.45 -21.34
C PHE A 231 3.76 -2.50 -20.03
N VAL A 232 2.46 -2.22 -20.09
CA VAL A 232 1.52 -2.34 -18.98
C VAL A 232 1.14 -3.81 -18.79
N THR A 233 1.52 -4.38 -17.65
CA THR A 233 1.24 -5.78 -17.30
C THR A 233 -0.04 -5.93 -16.48
N ALA A 234 -0.47 -4.88 -15.78
CA ALA A 234 -1.74 -4.77 -15.09
C ALA A 234 -2.12 -3.29 -14.93
N MET A 235 -3.42 -2.98 -14.96
CA MET A 235 -3.90 -1.64 -14.65
C MET A 235 -5.31 -1.66 -14.04
N ARG A 236 -5.60 -0.64 -13.24
CA ARG A 236 -6.91 -0.32 -12.70
C ARG A 236 -7.16 1.18 -12.84
N GLY A 237 -8.41 1.54 -13.08
CA GLY A 237 -8.84 2.92 -13.25
C GLY A 237 -8.88 3.32 -14.71
N ILE A 238 -9.18 4.60 -14.96
CA ILE A 238 -9.21 5.16 -16.30
C ILE A 238 -7.89 5.86 -16.55
N TRP A 239 -7.15 5.37 -17.55
CA TRP A 239 -5.87 5.91 -18.00
C TRP A 239 -5.99 6.33 -19.46
N ALA A 240 -5.68 7.59 -19.74
CA ALA A 240 -5.72 8.17 -21.08
C ALA A 240 -4.31 8.34 -21.63
N THR A 241 -4.13 8.13 -22.93
CA THR A 241 -2.91 8.52 -23.63
C THR A 241 -2.97 10.01 -23.96
N GLU A 242 -1.86 10.73 -23.78
CA GLU A 242 -1.75 12.13 -24.21
C GLU A 242 -2.02 12.24 -25.72
N THR A 243 -2.81 13.25 -26.11
CA THR A 243 -3.13 13.54 -27.52
C THR A 243 -2.03 14.31 -28.23
#